data_AF-A0A2N2T2I0-F1
#
_entry.id   AF-A0A2N2T2I0-F1
#
_cell.length_a   1.000
_cell.length_b   1.000
_cell.length_c   1.000
_cell.angle_alpha   90.00
_cell.angle_beta   90.00
_cell.angle_gamma   90.00
#
_symmetry.space_group_name_H-M   'P 1'
#
loop_
_entity.id
_entity.type
_entity.pdbx_description
1 polymer ?
#
loop_
_entity_poly.entity_id
_entity_poly.type
_entity_poly.pdbx_seq_one_letter_code
_entity_poly.pdbx_strand_id
1 'polypeptide(L)' 'MHIDFERGISNSQSFEPQGLGLVPMVVEQSGRGERAYDIYSRLLKERVFFLVGPVNDSTANLVVAQMLFLESEN' A
#
# COMPACT_ATOMS: atom_id res chain seq x y z
N MET A 1 -27.85 -31.03 18.80
CA MET A 1 -26.88 -31.02 17.68
C MET A 1 -27.31 -29.90 16.75
N HIS A 2 -26.77 -28.71 16.97
CA HIS A 2 -26.96 -27.56 16.09
C HIS A 2 -25.56 -27.17 15.64
N ILE A 3 -25.32 -27.25 14.34
CA ILE A 3 -24.03 -26.94 13.72
C ILE A 3 -24.19 -25.56 13.13
N ASP A 4 -23.62 -24.55 13.79
CA ASP A 4 -23.65 -23.17 13.29
C ASP A 4 -22.57 -23.02 12.21
N PHE A 5 -22.97 -23.23 10.96
CA PHE A 5 -22.21 -22.87 9.77
C PHE A 5 -22.66 -21.48 9.34
N GLU A 6 -22.09 -20.41 9.90
CA GLU A 6 -22.24 -19.06 9.33
C GLU A 6 -21.06 -18.13 9.68
N ARG A 7 -20.50 -17.56 8.58
CA ARG A 7 -19.91 -16.22 8.44
C ARG A 7 -18.42 -16.01 8.70
N GLY A 8 -17.75 -15.63 7.61
CA GLY A 8 -17.04 -14.36 7.60
C GLY A 8 -15.60 -14.43 7.13
N ILE A 9 -15.39 -14.60 5.83
CA ILE A 9 -14.19 -14.07 5.18
C ILE A 9 -14.26 -12.54 5.31
N SER A 10 -13.53 -11.97 6.27
CA SER A 10 -13.06 -10.58 6.23
C SER A 10 -12.07 -10.37 7.38
N ASN A 11 -10.83 -10.78 7.17
CA ASN A 11 -9.74 -10.07 7.82
C ASN A 11 -8.75 -9.66 6.73
N SER A 12 -9.20 -8.75 5.86
CA SER A 12 -8.28 -7.82 5.22
C SER A 12 -7.69 -6.98 6.35
N GLN A 13 -6.66 -7.51 7.01
CA GLN A 13 -5.73 -6.68 7.76
C GLN A 13 -5.18 -5.71 6.72
N SER A 14 -5.76 -4.51 6.66
CA SER A 14 -5.09 -3.37 6.06
C SER A 14 -3.77 -3.29 6.80
N PHE A 15 -2.69 -3.59 6.06
CA PHE A 15 -1.33 -3.38 6.52
C PHE A 15 -1.12 -1.87 6.62
N GLU A 16 -1.73 -1.26 7.63
CA GLU A 16 -1.36 0.06 8.10
C GLU A 16 0.04 -0.11 8.69
N PRO A 17 1.09 0.48 8.10
CA PRO A 17 2.44 0.38 8.63
C PRO A 17 2.47 0.92 10.08
N GLN A 18 2.54 0.00 11.04
CA GLN A 18 2.58 0.30 12.47
C GLN A 18 3.94 0.94 12.79
N GLY A 19 3.95 2.26 12.96
CA GLY A 19 5.15 3.05 13.25
C GLY A 19 5.20 4.41 12.55
N LEU A 20 4.29 4.68 11.62
CA LEU A 20 4.17 5.99 10.98
C LEU A 20 2.91 6.65 11.54
N GLY A 21 3.05 7.58 12.48
CA GLY A 21 1.93 8.49 12.78
C GLY A 21 1.38 9.09 11.48
N LEU A 22 0.07 9.32 11.40
CA LEU A 22 -0.68 9.97 10.30
C LEU A 22 0.18 10.19 9.03
N VAL A 23 0.11 9.26 8.07
CA VAL A 23 0.87 9.38 6.82
C VAL A 23 0.49 10.69 6.11
N PRO A 24 1.44 11.61 5.86
CA PRO A 24 1.13 12.89 5.25
C PRO A 24 0.52 12.71 3.86
N MET A 25 -0.51 13.50 3.58
CA MET A 25 -1.13 13.62 2.27
C MET A 25 -0.49 14.80 1.50
N VAL A 26 -0.17 14.57 0.24
CA VAL A 26 0.37 15.56 -0.70
C VAL A 26 -0.66 15.82 -1.79
N VAL A 27 -0.89 17.09 -2.11
CA VAL A 27 -1.77 17.49 -3.21
C VAL A 27 -0.93 17.88 -4.42
N GLU A 28 -1.18 17.24 -5.56
CA GLU A 28 -0.52 17.52 -6.83
C GLU A 28 -1.52 18.21 -7.77
N GLN A 29 -1.16 19.40 -8.24
CA GLN A 29 -1.95 20.11 -9.25
C GLN A 29 -1.59 19.56 -10.63
N SER A 30 -2.52 18.82 -11.24
CA SER A 30 -2.44 18.45 -12.65
C SER A 30 -3.21 19.48 -13.48
N GLY A 31 -2.88 19.62 -14.77
CA GLY A 31 -3.58 20.56 -15.68
C GLY A 31 -5.10 20.32 -15.86
N ARG A 32 -5.65 19.25 -15.25
CA ARG A 32 -7.09 18.92 -15.22
C ARG A 32 -7.72 18.96 -13.83
N GLY A 33 -6.97 19.34 -12.78
CA GLY A 33 -7.44 19.41 -11.39
C GLY A 33 -6.41 18.93 -10.36
N GLU A 34 -6.78 18.99 -9.09
CA GLU A 34 -5.96 18.55 -7.95
C GLU A 34 -6.15 17.06 -7.67
N ARG A 35 -5.06 16.32 -7.50
CA ARG A 35 -5.09 14.93 -7.03
C ARG A 35 -4.30 14.81 -5.74
N ALA A 36 -4.95 14.25 -4.72
CA ALA A 36 -4.31 13.95 -3.45
C ALA A 36 -3.73 12.54 -3.46
N TYR A 37 -2.50 12.41 -2.97
CA TYR A 37 -1.78 11.15 -2.80
C TYR A 37 -1.22 11.10 -1.39
N ASP A 38 -1.09 9.91 -0.81
CA ASP A 38 -0.15 9.76 0.29
C ASP A 38 1.29 9.93 -0.23
N ILE A 39 2.21 10.28 0.68
CA ILE A 39 3.60 10.54 0.30
C ILE A 39 4.29 9.33 -0.36
N TYR A 40 3.97 8.09 0.03
CA TYR A 40 4.58 6.88 -0.53
C TYR A 40 4.10 6.62 -1.95
N SER A 41 2.81 6.78 -2.21
CA SER A 41 2.22 6.69 -3.55
C SER A 41 2.80 7.75 -4.48
N ARG A 42 3.06 8.98 -3.98
CA ARG A 42 3.71 10.02 -4.79
C ARG A 42 5.15 9.66 -5.14
N LEU A 43 5.90 9.07 -4.21
CA LEU A 43 7.28 8.64 -4.42
C LEU A 43 7.36 7.41 -5.34
N LEU A 44 6.38 6.50 -5.26
CA LEU A 44 6.32 5.32 -6.12
C LEU A 44 6.21 5.73 -7.59
N LYS A 45 5.46 6.79 -7.92
CA LYS A 45 5.44 7.36 -9.29
C LYS A 45 6.80 7.83 -9.79
N GLU A 46 7.69 8.27 -8.90
CA GLU A 46 9.09 8.62 -9.21
C GLU A 46 10.01 7.39 -9.17
N ARG A 47 9.43 6.19 -9.11
CA ARG A 47 10.13 4.89 -9.00
C ARG A 47 10.92 4.74 -7.70
N VAL A 48 10.48 5.40 -6.63
CA VAL A 48 11.09 5.32 -5.28
C VAL A 48 10.13 4.62 -4.31
N PHE A 49 10.62 3.56 -3.66
CA PHE A 49 9.90 2.88 -2.59
C PHE A 49 10.84 2.53 -1.43
N PHE A 50 10.26 2.20 -0.28
CA PHE A 50 11.00 1.94 0.95
C PHE A 50 10.69 0.55 1.50
N LEU A 51 11.72 -0.14 1.97
CA LEU A 51 11.61 -1.32 2.80
C LEU A 51 12.07 -0.94 4.21
N VAL A 52 11.13 -0.87 5.15
CA VAL A 52 11.38 -0.48 6.53
C VAL A 52 11.04 -1.64 7.45
N GLY A 53 11.95 -1.95 8.38
CA GLY A 53 11.77 -3.02 9.35
C GLY A 53 12.27 -4.38 8.87
N PRO A 54 11.94 -5.46 9.59
CA PRO A 54 12.41 -6.80 9.29
C PRO A 54 11.87 -7.33 7.97
N VAL A 55 12.71 -8.04 7.23
CA VAL A 55 12.31 -8.73 5.99
C VAL A 55 11.60 -10.03 6.34
N ASN A 56 10.34 -10.12 5.93
CA ASN A 56 9.51 -11.32 6.01
C ASN A 56 8.72 -11.49 4.70
N ASP A 57 8.04 -12.62 4.55
CA ASP A 57 7.30 -12.98 3.33
C ASP A 57 6.28 -11.92 2.91
N SER A 58 5.62 -11.27 3.87
CA SER A 58 4.65 -10.20 3.59
C SER A 58 5.33 -8.95 3.01
N THR A 59 6.38 -8.45 3.67
CA THR A 59 7.16 -7.29 3.18
C THR A 59 7.84 -7.57 1.84
N ALA A 60 8.36 -8.78 1.64
CA ALA A 60 8.96 -9.20 0.39
C ALA A 60 7.94 -9.23 -0.74
N ASN A 61 6.74 -9.77 -0.50
CA ASN A 61 5.67 -9.80 -1.48
C ASN A 61 5.22 -8.39 -1.90
N LEU A 62 5.12 -7.46 -0.94
CA LEU A 62 4.78 -6.05 -1.24
C LEU A 62 5.84 -5.38 -2.13
N VAL A 63 7.12 -5.57 -1.82
CA VAL A 63 8.23 -5.02 -2.61
C VAL A 63 8.22 -5.58 -4.03
N VAL A 64 8.03 -6.90 -4.19
CA VAL A 64 7.95 -7.53 -5.53
C VAL A 64 6.76 -7.00 -6.32
N ALA A 65 5.59 -6.85 -5.68
CA ALA A 65 4.41 -6.28 -6.33
C ALA A 65 4.66 -4.84 -6.81
N GLN A 66 5.33 -4.01 -5.99
CA GLN A 66 5.69 -2.65 -6.38
C GLN A 66 6.68 -2.62 -7.56
N MET A 67 7.67 -3.52 -7.60
CA MET A 67 8.59 -3.63 -8.73
C MET A 67 7.87 -4.01 -10.03
N LEU A 68 7.02 -5.04 -10.00
CA LEU A 68 6.26 -5.49 -11.17
C LEU A 68 5.30 -4.40 -11.67
N PHE A 69 4.68 -3.67 -10.74
CA PHE A 69 3.84 -2.52 -11.09
C PHE A 69 4.64 -1.44 -11.84
N LEU A 70 5.80 -1.05 -11.32
CA LEU A 70 6.66 -0.04 -11.97
C LEU A 70 7.21 -0.49 -13.32
N GLU A 71 7.48 -1.79 -13.48
CA GLU A 71 7.87 -2.37 -14.77
C GLU A 71 6.73 -2.30 -15.79
N SER A 72 5.49 -2.54 -15.37
CA SER A 72 4.32 -2.49 -16.26
C SER A 72 3.93 -1.09 -16.73
N GLU A 73 4.30 -0.05 -15.98
CA GLU A 73 4.07 1.37 -16.35
C GLU A 73 5.15 1.92 -17.30
N ASN A 74 6.09 1.08 -17.76
CA ASN A 74 7.17 1.44 -18.69
C ASN A 74 6.78 1.23 -20.16
#